data_AF-A0A9J8DD92-F1
#
_entry.id   AF-A0A9J8DD92-F1
#
_cell.length_a   1.000
_cell.length_b   1.000
_cell.length_c   1.000
_cell.angle_alpha   90.00
_cell.angle_beta   90.00
_cell.angle_gamma   90.00
#
_symmetry.space_group_name_H-M   'P 1'
#
loop_
_entity.id
_entity.type
_entity.pdbx_description
1 polymer ?
#
loop_
_entity_poly.entity_id
_entity_poly.type
_entity_poly.pdbx_seq_one_letter_code
_entity_poly.pdbx_strand_id
1 'polypeptide(L)'
;MQTPSGTRGSPFAEIITSLAGLHQENHQALLDLRADQEQRFQAMMRVQQEDRELFWSLLDREVRMRSASPSPIPAAHMPLTKMGASDDPEAFLDLFERTAEACEWPSTSWPVRLIPLLSGEAQKAAQQLPVQNLLVYADLKRAILQRVSLSPEQHRQRFRSLELAEAGRPFVLEQQLRDLCRKWLLAGGSDAEAILDKVVLEQFISRLPKRTAQWVQCHRPASLDLAIQLAEDQLAACSGVGEPLPSISLFPCLSLFPFP
;
A
#
# COMPACT_ATOMS: atom_id res chain seq x y z
N MET A 1 84.80 13.84 17.21
CA MET A 1 83.86 12.71 17.07
C MET A 1 82.44 13.25 17.16
N GLN A 2 81.74 13.37 16.04
CA GLN A 2 80.28 13.55 16.00
C GLN A 2 79.77 12.74 14.81
N THR A 3 78.99 11.71 15.09
CA THR A 3 78.15 11.03 14.11
C THR A 3 76.70 11.47 14.37
N PRO A 4 75.97 11.97 13.35
CA PRO A 4 74.53 12.19 13.50
C PRO A 4 73.82 10.85 13.27
N SER A 5 73.25 10.28 14.33
CA SER A 5 72.36 9.13 14.26
C SER A 5 70.98 9.57 13.75
N GLY A 6 70.86 9.71 12.44
CA GLY A 6 69.57 9.76 11.76
C GLY A 6 68.90 8.39 11.82
N THR A 7 67.86 8.25 12.63
CA THR A 7 67.03 7.04 12.70
C THR A 7 66.25 6.91 11.39
N ARG A 8 66.82 6.21 10.40
CA ARG A 8 66.07 5.79 9.20
C ARG A 8 65.03 4.75 9.66
N GLY A 9 63.76 5.10 9.57
CA GLY A 9 62.65 4.15 9.73
C GLY A 9 62.82 2.98 8.77
N SER A 10 62.41 1.78 9.20
CA SER A 10 62.44 0.59 8.34
C SER A 10 61.52 0.81 7.14
N PRO A 11 61.98 0.58 5.89
CA PRO A 11 61.16 0.80 4.69
C PRO A 11 59.88 -0.04 4.69
N PHE A 12 59.88 -1.17 5.41
CA PHE A 12 58.69 -2.00 5.59
C PHE A 12 57.64 -1.37 6.52
N ALA A 13 58.08 -0.64 7.55
CA ALA A 13 57.18 0.08 8.45
C ALA A 13 56.48 1.24 7.72
N GLU A 14 57.19 1.95 6.84
CA GLU A 14 56.64 3.02 6.01
C GLU A 14 55.55 2.50 5.05
N ILE A 15 55.77 1.33 4.44
CA ILE A 15 54.79 0.68 3.56
C ILE A 15 53.52 0.31 4.33
N ILE A 16 53.65 -0.28 5.53
CA ILE A 16 52.50 -0.64 6.37
C ILE A 16 51.69 0.61 6.75
N THR A 17 52.35 1.69 7.18
CA THR A 17 51.68 2.94 7.51
C THR A 17 51.00 3.58 6.30
N SER A 18 51.64 3.50 5.13
CA SER A 18 51.07 4.02 3.87
C SER A 18 49.85 3.22 3.42
N LEU A 19 49.90 1.88 3.51
CA LEU A 19 48.77 1.01 3.18
C LEU A 19 47.59 1.20 4.15
N ALA A 20 47.86 1.36 5.44
CA ALA A 20 46.83 1.68 6.44
C ALA A 20 46.18 3.04 6.16
N GLY A 21 46.97 4.05 5.79
CA GLY A 21 46.47 5.36 5.35
C GLY A 21 45.58 5.26 4.12
N LEU A 22 46.02 4.54 3.09
CA LEU A 22 45.24 4.34 1.87
C LEU A 22 43.92 3.57 2.12
N HIS A 23 43.95 2.56 3.00
CA HIS A 23 42.73 1.84 3.38
C HIS A 23 41.74 2.75 4.13
N GLN A 24 42.25 3.57 5.05
CA GLN A 24 41.46 4.57 5.77
C GLN A 24 40.83 5.59 4.81
N GLU A 25 41.61 6.11 3.86
CA GLU A 25 41.14 7.05 2.83
C GLU A 25 40.06 6.42 1.95
N ASN A 26 40.26 5.18 1.50
CA ASN A 26 39.27 4.49 0.68
C ASN A 26 37.98 4.18 1.47
N HIS A 27 38.10 3.83 2.75
CA HIS A 27 36.94 3.66 3.62
C HIS A 27 36.16 4.97 3.80
N GLN A 28 36.87 6.08 4.04
CA GLN A 28 36.26 7.40 4.16
C GLN A 28 35.56 7.83 2.86
N ALA A 29 36.18 7.62 1.70
CA ALA A 29 35.58 7.92 0.40
C ALA A 29 34.28 7.15 0.14
N LEU A 30 34.20 5.88 0.57
CA LEU A 30 32.98 5.09 0.48
C LEU A 30 31.86 5.60 1.40
N LEU A 31 32.20 6.05 2.61
CA LEU A 31 31.25 6.66 3.53
C LEU A 31 30.71 7.99 2.99
N ASP A 32 31.60 8.83 2.46
CA ASP A 32 31.24 10.12 1.86
C ASP A 32 30.33 9.93 0.63
N LEU A 33 30.61 8.93 -0.21
CA LEU A 33 29.75 8.57 -1.33
C LEU A 33 28.36 8.11 -0.85
N ARG A 34 28.28 7.27 0.19
CA ARG A 34 26.99 6.87 0.78
C ARG A 34 26.22 8.08 1.32
N ALA A 35 26.92 8.99 2.00
CA ALA A 35 26.31 10.20 2.56
C ALA A 35 25.75 11.11 1.45
N ASP A 36 26.49 11.31 0.37
CA ASP A 36 26.02 12.08 -0.80
C ASP A 36 24.81 11.43 -1.47
N GLN A 37 24.80 10.10 -1.63
CA GLN A 37 23.64 9.38 -2.17
C GLN A 37 22.39 9.53 -1.28
N GLU A 38 22.55 9.37 0.03
CA GLU A 38 21.47 9.56 1.00
C GLU A 38 20.95 11.01 0.97
N GLN A 39 21.86 11.98 0.92
CA GLN A 39 21.49 13.39 0.83
C GLN A 39 20.72 13.71 -0.45
N ARG A 40 21.12 13.15 -1.60
CA ARG A 40 20.40 13.30 -2.87
C ARG A 40 19.02 12.67 -2.83
N PHE A 41 18.90 11.48 -2.25
CA PHE A 41 17.61 10.81 -2.07
C PHE A 41 16.68 11.64 -1.17
N GLN A 42 17.19 12.13 -0.03
CA GLN A 42 16.42 13.00 0.87
C GLN A 42 16.01 14.31 0.22
N ALA A 43 16.88 14.93 -0.57
CA ALA A 43 16.55 16.16 -1.30
C ALA A 43 15.41 15.92 -2.31
N MET A 44 15.46 14.83 -3.06
CA MET A 44 14.39 14.45 -3.99
C MET A 44 13.06 14.23 -3.26
N MET A 45 13.09 13.51 -2.13
CA MET A 45 11.89 13.26 -1.34
C MET A 45 11.28 14.54 -0.75
N ARG A 46 12.10 15.51 -0.36
CA ARG A 46 11.62 16.83 0.11
C ARG A 46 10.93 17.61 -1.00
N VAL A 47 11.55 17.74 -2.17
CA VAL A 47 10.94 18.43 -3.32
C VAL A 47 9.58 17.80 -3.66
N GLN A 48 9.52 16.46 -3.69
CA GLN A 48 8.26 15.75 -3.95
C GLN A 48 7.21 15.98 -2.86
N GLN A 49 7.60 16.09 -1.58
CA GLN A 49 6.69 16.41 -0.49
C GLN A 49 6.15 17.85 -0.60
N GLU A 50 7.01 18.82 -0.90
CA GLU A 50 6.66 20.23 -1.09
C GLU A 50 5.68 20.39 -2.27
N ASP A 51 5.99 19.80 -3.43
CA ASP A 51 5.11 19.79 -4.61
C ASP A 51 3.72 19.24 -4.26
N ARG A 52 3.69 18.15 -3.48
CA ARG A 52 2.45 17.49 -3.07
C ARG A 52 1.64 18.39 -2.13
N GLU A 53 2.26 19.01 -1.15
CA GLU A 53 1.58 19.94 -0.23
C GLU A 53 0.99 21.13 -0.97
N LEU A 54 1.75 21.72 -1.89
CA LEU A 54 1.28 22.81 -2.73
C LEU A 54 0.07 22.38 -3.57
N PHE A 55 0.15 21.24 -4.26
CA PHE A 55 -0.94 20.74 -5.09
C PHE A 55 -2.23 20.51 -4.29
N TRP A 56 -2.16 19.85 -3.14
CA TRP A 56 -3.34 19.61 -2.31
C TRP A 56 -3.91 20.89 -1.69
N SER A 57 -3.06 21.86 -1.34
CA SER A 57 -3.53 23.16 -0.87
C SER A 57 -4.30 23.93 -1.95
N LEU A 58 -3.84 23.85 -3.21
CA LEU A 58 -4.51 24.47 -4.35
C LEU A 58 -5.86 23.80 -4.64
N LEU A 59 -5.91 22.46 -4.58
CA LEU A 59 -7.15 21.71 -4.72
C LEU A 59 -8.17 22.06 -3.62
N ASP A 60 -7.76 22.13 -2.34
CA ASP A 60 -8.68 22.49 -1.24
C ASP A 60 -9.24 23.90 -1.43
N ARG A 61 -8.39 24.85 -1.83
CA ARG A 61 -8.81 26.21 -2.16
C ARG A 61 -9.81 26.23 -3.31
N GLU A 62 -9.55 25.52 -4.40
CA GLU A 62 -10.45 25.44 -5.55
C GLU A 62 -11.82 24.85 -5.17
N VAL A 63 -11.84 23.76 -4.40
CA VAL A 63 -13.07 23.13 -3.91
C VAL A 63 -13.87 24.11 -3.03
N ARG A 64 -13.20 24.82 -2.12
CA ARG A 64 -13.83 25.83 -1.26
C ARG A 64 -14.43 26.98 -2.07
N MET A 65 -13.71 27.48 -3.07
CA MET A 65 -14.18 28.55 -3.96
C MET A 65 -15.44 28.14 -4.72
N ARG A 66 -15.51 26.90 -5.22
CA ARG A 66 -16.71 26.36 -5.90
C ARG A 66 -17.90 26.21 -4.97
N SER A 67 -17.67 25.84 -3.70
CA SER A 67 -18.75 25.73 -2.71
C SER A 67 -19.29 27.09 -2.23
N ALA A 68 -18.51 28.17 -2.41
CA ALA A 68 -18.81 29.51 -1.92
C ALA A 68 -19.47 30.44 -2.94
N SER A 69 -19.73 30.02 -4.19
CA SER A 69 -20.44 30.85 -5.17
C SER A 69 -21.96 30.60 -5.12
N PRO A 70 -22.79 31.58 -4.67
CA PRO A 70 -24.23 31.49 -4.75
C PRO A 70 -24.69 32.17 -6.04
N SER A 71 -24.47 31.56 -7.21
CA SER A 71 -24.96 32.07 -8.49
C SER A 71 -26.21 31.30 -8.93
N PRO A 72 -27.35 31.96 -9.22
CA PRO A 72 -28.59 31.35 -9.71
C PRO A 72 -28.52 31.12 -11.22
N ILE A 73 -27.46 30.47 -11.67
CA ILE A 73 -27.33 29.97 -13.04
C ILE A 73 -27.40 28.46 -12.91
N PRO A 74 -28.19 27.73 -13.72
CA PRO A 74 -28.07 26.29 -13.77
C PRO A 74 -26.70 26.00 -14.39
N ALA A 75 -25.65 26.02 -13.56
CA ALA A 75 -24.40 25.36 -13.88
C ALA A 75 -24.82 23.98 -14.35
N ALA A 76 -24.45 23.58 -15.57
CA ALA A 76 -24.53 22.20 -16.01
C ALA A 76 -23.86 21.39 -14.89
N HIS A 77 -24.70 20.87 -14.00
CA HIS A 77 -24.29 20.31 -12.74
C HIS A 77 -23.54 19.07 -13.17
N MET A 78 -22.24 19.06 -12.89
CA MET A 78 -21.41 17.88 -13.06
C MET A 78 -22.21 16.71 -12.46
N PRO A 79 -22.72 15.76 -13.26
CA PRO A 79 -23.74 14.82 -12.79
C PRO A 79 -23.14 13.73 -11.89
N LEU A 80 -21.88 13.89 -11.48
CA LEU A 80 -21.14 12.95 -10.67
C LEU A 80 -21.16 13.42 -9.23
N THR A 81 -21.85 12.64 -8.40
CA THR A 81 -21.80 12.79 -6.95
C THR A 81 -20.45 12.27 -6.44
N LYS A 82 -19.96 12.82 -5.33
CA LYS A 82 -18.77 12.29 -4.65
C LYS A 82 -19.00 10.81 -4.33
N MET A 83 -17.97 9.99 -4.57
CA MET A 83 -18.01 8.55 -4.34
C MET A 83 -18.37 8.25 -2.87
N GLY A 84 -19.41 7.45 -2.65
CA GLY A 84 -19.81 6.96 -1.34
C GLY A 84 -18.80 5.99 -0.74
N ALA A 85 -18.87 5.75 0.58
CA ALA A 85 -17.96 4.85 1.27
C ALA A 85 -18.12 3.36 0.86
N SER A 86 -19.28 3.01 0.29
CA SER A 86 -19.63 1.66 -0.19
C SER A 86 -19.55 1.51 -1.70
N ASP A 87 -19.29 2.59 -2.45
CA ASP A 87 -19.36 2.55 -3.90
C ASP A 87 -18.19 1.75 -4.49
N ASP A 88 -18.43 1.11 -5.63
CA ASP A 88 -17.41 0.40 -6.36
C ASP A 88 -16.56 1.40 -7.17
N PRO A 89 -15.26 1.59 -6.85
CA PRO A 89 -14.46 2.59 -7.53
C PRO A 89 -14.17 2.23 -8.99
N GLU A 90 -14.21 0.96 -9.37
CA GLU A 90 -14.10 0.57 -10.78
C GLU A 90 -15.32 1.06 -11.57
N ALA A 91 -16.53 0.75 -11.10
CA ALA A 91 -17.76 1.27 -11.70
C ALA A 91 -17.85 2.80 -11.68
N PHE A 92 -17.35 3.44 -10.61
CA PHE A 92 -17.28 4.89 -10.51
C PHE A 92 -16.35 5.51 -11.55
N LEU A 93 -15.17 4.94 -11.76
CA LEU A 93 -14.23 5.40 -12.79
C LEU A 93 -14.84 5.23 -14.19
N ASP A 94 -15.52 4.11 -14.46
CA ASP A 94 -16.21 3.88 -15.73
C ASP A 94 -17.31 4.94 -15.98
N LEU A 95 -18.09 5.26 -14.95
CA LEU A 95 -19.11 6.31 -15.00
C LEU A 95 -18.49 7.70 -15.21
N PHE A 96 -17.37 7.98 -14.54
CA PHE A 96 -16.62 9.22 -14.71
C PHE A 96 -16.12 9.38 -16.15
N GLU A 97 -15.53 8.35 -16.74
CA GLU A 97 -15.01 8.36 -18.11
C GLU A 97 -16.12 8.65 -19.12
N ARG A 98 -17.24 7.93 -19.04
CA ARG A 98 -18.41 8.15 -19.91
C ARG A 98 -18.96 9.57 -19.79
N THR A 99 -18.97 10.13 -18.58
CA THR A 99 -19.43 11.49 -18.34
C THR A 99 -18.45 12.51 -18.92
N ALA A 100 -17.14 12.29 -18.72
CA ALA A 100 -16.10 13.17 -19.20
C ALA A 100 -16.04 13.20 -20.74
N GLU A 101 -16.23 12.05 -21.38
CA GLU A 101 -16.37 11.91 -22.83
C GLU A 101 -17.63 12.62 -23.34
N ALA A 102 -18.79 12.39 -22.70
CA ALA A 102 -20.04 13.06 -23.08
C ALA A 102 -19.99 14.58 -22.92
N CYS A 103 -19.21 15.08 -21.96
CA CYS A 103 -18.98 16.51 -21.76
C CYS A 103 -17.77 17.06 -22.53
N GLU A 104 -17.12 16.25 -23.36
CA GLU A 104 -15.93 16.59 -24.15
C GLU A 104 -14.81 17.25 -23.33
N TRP A 105 -14.57 16.77 -22.10
CA TRP A 105 -13.52 17.32 -21.26
C TRP A 105 -12.13 16.96 -21.80
N PRO A 106 -11.18 17.91 -21.83
CA PRO A 106 -9.81 17.58 -22.18
C PRO A 106 -9.22 16.61 -21.13
N SER A 107 -8.57 15.55 -21.59
CA SER A 107 -8.01 14.48 -20.74
C SER A 107 -7.03 14.99 -19.67
N THR A 108 -6.36 16.11 -19.92
CA THR A 108 -5.49 16.80 -18.97
C THR A 108 -6.23 17.36 -17.75
N SER A 109 -7.53 17.63 -17.88
CA SER A 109 -8.36 18.16 -16.79
C SER A 109 -9.06 17.06 -15.98
N TRP A 110 -9.05 15.81 -16.45
CA TRP A 110 -9.76 14.71 -15.81
C TRP A 110 -9.27 14.47 -14.38
N PRO A 111 -7.95 14.44 -14.08
CA PRO A 111 -7.49 14.18 -12.71
C PRO A 111 -7.93 15.26 -11.70
N VAL A 112 -7.81 16.54 -12.08
CA VAL A 112 -8.20 17.67 -11.21
C VAL A 112 -9.70 17.66 -10.91
N ARG A 113 -10.52 17.12 -11.82
CA ARG A 113 -11.97 16.94 -11.64
C ARG A 113 -12.32 15.67 -10.86
N LEU A 114 -11.57 14.58 -11.07
CA LEU A 114 -11.81 13.29 -10.44
C LEU A 114 -11.39 13.29 -8.96
N ILE A 115 -10.20 13.81 -8.64
CA ILE A 115 -9.59 13.72 -7.32
C ILE A 115 -10.52 14.18 -6.17
N PRO A 116 -11.22 15.33 -6.28
CA PRO A 116 -12.17 15.75 -5.23
C PRO A 116 -13.39 14.84 -5.05
N LEU A 117 -13.73 14.06 -6.07
CA LEU A 117 -14.86 13.12 -6.06
C LEU A 117 -14.48 11.76 -5.47
N LEU A 118 -13.19 11.46 -5.33
CA LEU A 118 -12.73 10.23 -4.72
C LEU A 118 -12.95 10.23 -3.21
N SER A 119 -13.08 9.04 -2.64
CA SER A 119 -13.20 8.79 -1.21
C SER A 119 -12.50 7.48 -0.84
N GLY A 120 -12.35 7.23 0.46
CA GLY A 120 -11.83 5.96 0.97
C GLY A 120 -10.46 5.58 0.42
N GLU A 121 -10.33 4.32 -0.04
CA GLU A 121 -9.05 3.79 -0.54
C GLU A 121 -8.61 4.40 -1.88
N ALA A 122 -9.55 4.83 -2.73
CA ALA A 122 -9.24 5.51 -3.97
C ALA A 122 -8.60 6.89 -3.72
N GLN A 123 -9.11 7.65 -2.75
CA GLN A 123 -8.52 8.93 -2.37
C GLN A 123 -7.13 8.74 -1.74
N LYS A 124 -6.95 7.73 -0.88
CA LYS A 124 -5.63 7.40 -0.32
C LYS A 124 -4.63 7.02 -1.42
N ALA A 125 -5.08 6.34 -2.48
CA ALA A 125 -4.24 6.03 -3.63
C ALA A 125 -3.75 7.28 -4.34
N ALA A 126 -4.65 8.22 -4.59
CA ALA A 126 -4.30 9.50 -5.20
C ALA A 126 -3.31 10.28 -4.31
N GLN A 127 -3.48 10.29 -2.99
CA GLN A 127 -2.58 11.01 -2.07
C GLN A 127 -1.15 10.46 -2.02
N GLN A 128 -0.96 9.17 -2.34
CA GLN A 128 0.35 8.52 -2.30
C GLN A 128 1.13 8.64 -3.62
N LEU A 129 0.47 9.08 -4.69
CA LEU A 129 1.10 9.20 -6.00
C LEU A 129 1.82 10.57 -6.14
N PRO A 130 3.03 10.64 -6.73
CA PRO A 130 3.69 11.91 -7.05
C PRO A 130 2.80 12.81 -7.91
N VAL A 131 2.91 14.13 -7.73
CA VAL A 131 2.09 15.13 -8.44
C VAL A 131 2.24 15.01 -9.96
N GLN A 132 3.44 14.71 -10.44
CA GLN A 132 3.70 14.57 -11.87
C GLN A 132 2.86 13.45 -12.49
N ASN A 133 2.70 12.34 -11.75
CA ASN A 133 1.90 11.19 -12.19
C ASN A 133 0.40 11.39 -11.87
N LEU A 134 0.05 12.20 -10.85
CA LEU A 134 -1.33 12.53 -10.54
C LEU A 134 -2.05 13.26 -11.67
N LEU A 135 -1.34 14.11 -12.42
CA LEU A 135 -1.87 14.85 -13.56
C LEU A 135 -2.02 13.99 -14.83
N VAL A 136 -1.47 12.78 -14.81
CA VAL A 136 -1.65 11.80 -15.88
C VAL A 136 -2.78 10.86 -15.50
N TYR A 137 -3.94 11.01 -16.16
CA TYR A 137 -5.13 10.21 -15.85
C TYR A 137 -4.86 8.70 -15.86
N ALA A 138 -4.06 8.21 -16.82
CA ALA A 138 -3.70 6.80 -16.91
C ALA A 138 -2.93 6.29 -15.68
N ASP A 139 -2.01 7.09 -15.13
CA ASP A 139 -1.25 6.75 -13.94
C ASP A 139 -2.12 6.85 -12.69
N LEU A 140 -2.99 7.85 -12.60
CA LEU A 140 -3.98 7.98 -11.53
C LEU A 140 -4.97 6.81 -11.51
N LYS A 141 -5.58 6.49 -12.65
CA LYS A 141 -6.47 5.32 -12.81
C LYS A 141 -5.75 4.05 -12.40
N ARG A 142 -4.51 3.86 -12.88
CA ARG A 142 -3.70 2.70 -12.51
C ARG A 142 -3.42 2.65 -11.00
N ALA A 143 -3.08 3.76 -10.36
CA ALA A 143 -2.81 3.80 -8.92
C ALA A 143 -4.06 3.50 -8.08
N ILE A 144 -5.20 4.08 -8.46
CA ILE A 144 -6.50 3.84 -7.81
C ILE A 144 -6.90 2.38 -7.98
N LEU A 145 -6.91 1.88 -9.21
CA LEU A 145 -7.20 0.48 -9.49
C LEU A 145 -6.17 -0.40 -8.81
N GLN A 146 -4.89 -0.05 -8.74
CA GLN A 146 -3.95 -0.88 -8.00
C GLN A 146 -4.34 -0.94 -6.53
N ARG A 147 -4.63 0.18 -5.91
CA ARG A 147 -4.93 0.21 -4.49
C ARG A 147 -6.29 -0.39 -4.12
N VAL A 148 -7.29 -0.32 -5.01
CA VAL A 148 -8.63 -0.86 -4.77
C VAL A 148 -8.88 -2.22 -5.45
N SER A 149 -8.26 -2.50 -6.59
CA SER A 149 -8.37 -3.74 -7.36
C SER A 149 -7.18 -4.72 -7.22
N LEU A 150 -6.03 -4.35 -6.61
CA LEU A 150 -4.97 -5.34 -6.24
C LEU A 150 -5.33 -6.22 -5.03
N SER A 151 -6.60 -6.41 -4.72
CA SER A 151 -6.90 -7.56 -3.91
C SER A 151 -8.03 -8.35 -4.59
N PRO A 152 -7.67 -9.42 -5.35
CA PRO A 152 -8.56 -10.57 -5.51
C PRO A 152 -9.30 -10.89 -4.20
N GLU A 153 -8.62 -10.68 -3.09
CA GLU A 153 -9.13 -10.69 -1.72
C GLU A 153 -10.35 -9.76 -1.46
N GLN A 154 -10.44 -8.55 -2.03
CA GLN A 154 -11.58 -7.65 -1.88
C GLN A 154 -12.76 -8.11 -2.74
N HIS A 155 -12.49 -8.56 -3.97
CA HIS A 155 -13.51 -9.17 -4.81
C HIS A 155 -14.08 -10.44 -4.16
N ARG A 156 -13.22 -11.24 -3.54
CA ARG A 156 -13.59 -12.40 -2.73
C ARG A 156 -14.45 -12.00 -1.54
N GLN A 157 -14.01 -11.01 -0.75
CA GLN A 157 -14.77 -10.53 0.41
C GLN A 157 -16.16 -10.05 0.00
N ARG A 158 -16.25 -9.22 -1.06
CA ARG A 158 -17.52 -8.77 -1.62
C ARG A 158 -18.37 -9.93 -2.13
N PHE A 159 -17.78 -10.91 -2.83
CA PHE A 159 -18.50 -12.10 -3.28
C PHE A 159 -19.10 -12.89 -2.11
N ARG A 160 -18.37 -13.02 -0.99
CA ARG A 160 -18.82 -13.75 0.20
C ARG A 160 -19.82 -12.97 1.06
N SER A 161 -19.76 -11.64 1.04
CA SER A 161 -20.62 -10.75 1.83
C SER A 161 -21.81 -10.19 1.04
N LEU A 162 -21.94 -10.53 -0.25
CA LEU A 162 -23.01 -10.01 -1.09
C LEU A 162 -24.33 -10.68 -0.69
N GLU A 163 -25.27 -9.88 -0.20
CA GLU A 163 -26.60 -10.34 0.20
C GLU A 163 -27.66 -9.76 -0.73
N LEU A 164 -28.77 -10.48 -0.88
CA LEU A 164 -29.92 -9.96 -1.60
C LEU A 164 -30.54 -8.81 -0.80
N ALA A 165 -30.53 -7.60 -1.36
CA ALA A 165 -31.23 -6.47 -0.75
C ALA A 165 -32.74 -6.75 -0.63
N GLU A 166 -33.42 -6.17 0.36
CA GLU A 166 -34.87 -6.40 0.62
C GLU A 166 -35.78 -6.04 -0.57
N ALA A 167 -35.34 -5.13 -1.45
CA ALA A 167 -36.01 -4.77 -2.70
C ALA A 167 -35.24 -5.24 -3.96
N GLY A 168 -34.21 -6.07 -3.78
CA GLY A 168 -33.30 -6.52 -4.82
C GLY A 168 -33.93 -7.56 -5.76
N ARG A 169 -33.56 -7.51 -7.04
CA ARG A 169 -33.95 -8.54 -8.03
C ARG A 169 -32.94 -9.70 -8.00
N PRO A 170 -33.37 -10.96 -7.87
CA PRO A 170 -32.47 -12.12 -7.86
C PRO A 170 -31.55 -12.19 -9.08
N PHE A 171 -32.03 -11.76 -10.24
CA PHE A 171 -31.24 -11.70 -11.47
C PHE A 171 -30.04 -10.73 -11.37
N VAL A 172 -30.21 -9.58 -10.73
CA VAL A 172 -29.12 -8.61 -10.55
C VAL A 172 -28.08 -9.14 -9.57
N LEU A 173 -28.53 -9.78 -8.49
CA LEU A 173 -27.64 -10.45 -7.54
C LEU A 173 -26.80 -11.54 -8.24
N GLU A 174 -27.43 -12.33 -9.10
CA GLU A 174 -26.78 -13.40 -9.84
C GLU A 174 -25.68 -12.88 -10.77
N GLN A 175 -25.97 -11.80 -11.53
CA GLN A 175 -24.97 -11.14 -12.36
C GLN A 175 -23.81 -10.60 -11.53
N GLN A 176 -24.10 -9.91 -10.42
CA GLN A 176 -23.08 -9.36 -9.53
C GLN A 176 -22.19 -10.46 -8.93
N LEU A 177 -22.77 -11.59 -8.50
CA LEU A 177 -22.01 -12.74 -8.01
C LEU A 177 -21.09 -13.31 -9.10
N ARG A 178 -21.58 -13.47 -10.33
CA ARG A 178 -20.76 -13.94 -11.45
C ARG A 178 -19.60 -13.01 -11.75
N ASP A 179 -19.86 -11.71 -11.78
CA ASP A 179 -18.83 -10.71 -12.10
C ASP A 179 -17.76 -10.66 -11.02
N LEU A 180 -18.14 -10.64 -9.75
CA LEU A 180 -17.21 -10.68 -8.62
C LEU A 180 -16.39 -11.98 -8.60
N CYS A 181 -17.04 -13.12 -8.84
CA CYS A 181 -16.38 -14.42 -8.91
C CYS A 181 -15.35 -14.47 -10.06
N ARG A 182 -15.69 -13.96 -11.24
CA ARG A 182 -14.76 -13.84 -12.37
C ARG A 182 -13.60 -12.91 -12.05
N LYS A 183 -13.86 -11.73 -11.49
CA LYS A 183 -12.81 -10.77 -11.10
C LYS A 183 -11.88 -11.33 -10.01
N TRP A 184 -12.40 -12.17 -9.10
CA TRP A 184 -11.59 -12.84 -8.09
C TRP A 184 -10.76 -14.00 -8.67
N LEU A 185 -11.43 -14.96 -9.31
CA LEU A 185 -10.81 -16.24 -9.70
C LEU A 185 -10.04 -16.15 -11.02
N LEU A 186 -10.45 -15.28 -11.95
CA LEU A 186 -9.88 -15.20 -13.30
C LEU A 186 -9.01 -13.97 -13.56
N ALA A 187 -8.78 -13.10 -12.56
CA ALA A 187 -7.82 -12.00 -12.70
C ALA A 187 -6.44 -12.55 -13.08
N GLY A 188 -6.02 -12.30 -14.32
CA GLY A 188 -4.70 -12.68 -14.86
C GLY A 188 -4.66 -13.88 -15.81
N GLY A 189 -5.80 -14.52 -16.13
CA GLY A 189 -5.82 -15.72 -16.98
C GLY A 189 -5.40 -16.96 -16.19
N SER A 190 -6.35 -17.52 -15.44
CA SER A 190 -6.08 -18.60 -14.49
C SER A 190 -6.38 -19.97 -15.08
N ASP A 191 -5.45 -20.92 -14.92
CA ASP A 191 -5.66 -22.35 -15.13
C ASP A 191 -6.48 -22.96 -13.97
N ALA A 192 -7.00 -24.18 -14.14
CA ALA A 192 -7.80 -24.86 -13.12
C ALA A 192 -7.07 -24.95 -11.76
N GLU A 193 -5.78 -25.24 -11.78
CA GLU A 193 -4.93 -25.28 -10.57
C GLU A 193 -4.80 -23.90 -9.91
N ALA A 194 -4.63 -22.83 -10.69
CA ALA A 194 -4.55 -21.48 -10.14
C ALA A 194 -5.85 -21.03 -9.47
N ILE A 195 -7.00 -21.55 -9.92
CA ILE A 195 -8.29 -21.33 -9.25
C ILE A 195 -8.35 -22.10 -7.93
N LEU A 196 -7.93 -23.37 -7.91
CA LEU A 196 -7.86 -24.18 -6.70
C LEU A 196 -6.95 -23.52 -5.66
N ASP A 197 -5.75 -23.08 -6.05
CA ASP A 197 -4.81 -22.40 -5.17
C ASP A 197 -5.41 -21.16 -4.51
N LYS A 198 -6.17 -20.34 -5.25
CA LYS A 198 -6.85 -19.16 -4.70
C LYS A 198 -7.89 -19.53 -3.64
N VAL A 199 -8.64 -20.60 -3.86
CA VAL A 199 -9.66 -21.09 -2.91
C VAL A 199 -9.00 -21.73 -1.69
N VAL A 200 -7.94 -22.51 -1.89
CA VAL A 200 -7.18 -23.13 -0.79
C VAL A 200 -6.48 -22.06 0.05
N LEU A 201 -5.88 -21.05 -0.59
CA LEU A 201 -5.28 -19.90 0.09
C LEU A 201 -6.29 -19.15 0.98
N GLU A 202 -7.51 -18.89 0.47
CA GLU A 202 -8.60 -18.34 1.28
C GLU A 202 -8.86 -19.23 2.50
N GLN A 203 -9.06 -20.52 2.26
CA GLN A 203 -9.44 -21.45 3.32
C GLN A 203 -8.32 -21.60 4.35
N PHE A 204 -7.05 -21.62 3.93
CA PHE A 204 -5.88 -21.67 4.78
C PHE A 204 -5.85 -20.45 5.71
N ILE A 205 -5.88 -19.23 5.16
CA ILE A 205 -5.84 -17.99 5.94
C ILE A 205 -6.99 -17.93 6.95
N SER A 206 -8.20 -18.35 6.57
CA SER A 206 -9.37 -18.32 7.47
C SER A 206 -9.29 -19.31 8.63
N ARG A 207 -8.47 -20.37 8.52
CA ARG A 207 -8.29 -21.38 9.58
C ARG A 207 -7.13 -21.05 10.51
N LEU A 208 -6.28 -20.08 10.15
CA LEU A 208 -5.20 -19.63 11.03
C LEU A 208 -5.76 -18.93 12.28
N PRO A 209 -5.03 -19.00 13.42
CA PRO A 209 -5.35 -18.19 14.59
C PRO A 209 -5.44 -16.70 14.22
N LYS A 210 -6.38 -15.97 14.84
CA LYS A 210 -6.73 -14.58 14.47
C LYS A 210 -5.51 -13.66 14.29
N ARG A 211 -4.54 -13.73 15.19
CA ARG A 211 -3.31 -12.90 15.15
C ARG A 211 -2.44 -13.24 13.93
N THR A 212 -2.24 -14.52 13.65
CA THR A 212 -1.46 -14.99 12.50
C THR A 212 -2.20 -14.70 11.19
N ALA A 213 -3.50 -14.94 11.14
CA ALA A 213 -4.34 -14.63 9.98
C ALA A 213 -4.26 -13.14 9.61
N GLN A 214 -4.39 -12.23 10.60
CA GLN A 214 -4.26 -10.79 10.37
C GLN A 214 -2.88 -10.41 9.84
N TRP A 215 -1.83 -10.98 10.41
CA TRP A 215 -0.47 -10.70 9.98
C TRP A 215 -0.24 -11.15 8.54
N VAL A 216 -0.60 -12.40 8.20
CA VAL A 216 -0.50 -12.93 6.83
C VAL A 216 -1.32 -12.07 5.86
N GLN A 217 -2.55 -11.67 6.22
CA GLN A 217 -3.38 -10.81 5.39
C GLN A 217 -2.78 -9.42 5.15
N CYS A 218 -2.11 -8.82 6.14
CA CYS A 218 -1.41 -7.54 5.98
C CYS A 218 -0.34 -7.58 4.89
N HIS A 219 0.28 -8.74 4.69
CA HIS A 219 1.30 -8.96 3.67
C HIS A 219 0.76 -9.32 2.28
N ARG A 220 -0.56 -9.51 2.13
CA ARG A 220 -1.25 -9.79 0.84
C ARG A 220 -0.53 -10.85 -0.01
N PRO A 221 -0.40 -12.10 0.48
CA PRO A 221 0.29 -13.15 -0.25
C PRO A 221 -0.38 -13.42 -1.60
N ALA A 222 0.44 -13.55 -2.64
CA ALA A 222 0.00 -13.87 -4.00
C ALA A 222 -0.12 -15.38 -4.26
N SER A 223 0.46 -16.21 -3.39
CA SER A 223 0.47 -17.68 -3.49
C SER A 223 0.31 -18.35 -2.12
N LEU A 224 -0.11 -19.63 -2.13
CA LEU A 224 -0.22 -20.45 -0.94
C LEU A 224 1.13 -20.62 -0.22
N ASP A 225 2.20 -20.89 -0.98
CA ASP A 225 3.54 -21.08 -0.42
C ASP A 225 4.02 -19.86 0.37
N LEU A 226 3.82 -18.66 -0.21
CA LEU A 226 4.18 -17.42 0.47
C LEU A 226 3.34 -17.22 1.74
N ALA A 227 2.06 -17.58 1.72
CA ALA A 227 1.20 -17.49 2.91
C ALA A 227 1.62 -18.46 4.01
N ILE A 228 2.09 -19.67 3.66
CA ILE A 228 2.61 -20.65 4.60
C ILE A 228 3.89 -20.11 5.24
N GLN A 229 4.87 -19.67 4.45
CA GLN A 229 6.12 -19.09 4.95
C GLN A 229 5.87 -17.94 5.91
N LEU A 230 4.98 -17.03 5.51
CA LEU A 230 4.54 -15.92 6.34
C LEU A 230 3.92 -16.40 7.67
N ALA A 231 3.02 -17.39 7.63
CA ALA A 231 2.41 -17.92 8.84
C ALA A 231 3.45 -18.55 9.78
N GLU A 232 4.40 -19.30 9.25
CA GLU A 232 5.50 -19.94 9.98
C GLU A 232 6.42 -18.92 10.63
N ASP A 233 6.85 -17.89 9.90
CA ASP A 233 7.70 -16.80 10.41
C ASP A 233 7.05 -16.11 11.61
N GLN A 234 5.75 -15.81 11.52
CA GLN A 234 5.03 -15.17 12.60
C GLN A 234 4.84 -16.08 13.81
N LEU A 235 4.64 -17.38 13.60
CA LEU A 235 4.56 -18.36 14.68
C LEU A 235 5.92 -18.54 15.37
N ALA A 236 7.02 -18.58 14.61
CA ALA A 236 8.37 -18.64 15.15
C ALA A 236 8.71 -17.38 15.96
N ALA A 237 8.37 -16.20 15.45
CA ALA A 237 8.55 -14.93 16.15
C ALA A 237 7.71 -14.84 17.44
N CYS A 238 6.48 -15.38 17.45
CA CYS A 238 5.65 -15.44 18.64
C CYS A 238 6.08 -16.52 19.64
N SER A 239 6.73 -17.59 19.18
CA SER A 239 7.26 -18.67 20.04
C SER A 239 8.56 -18.29 20.74
N GLY A 240 9.29 -17.27 20.25
CA GLY A 240 10.48 -16.72 20.90
C GLY A 240 10.21 -15.80 22.10
N VAL A 241 8.94 -15.49 22.38
CA VAL A 241 8.52 -14.72 23.57
C VAL A 241 7.81 -15.68 24.54
N GLY A 242 8.57 -16.59 25.13
CA GLY A 242 7.99 -17.60 26.02
C GLY A 242 8.96 -18.65 26.53
N GLU A 243 10.06 -18.25 27.17
CA GLU A 243 10.66 -19.06 28.24
C GLU A 243 10.08 -18.58 29.59
N PRO A 244 9.00 -19.17 30.10
CA PRO A 244 8.76 -19.20 31.53
C PRO A 244 9.53 -20.39 32.11
N LEU A 245 10.52 -20.07 32.94
CA LEU A 245 11.27 -21.02 33.76
C LEU A 245 10.36 -22.07 34.45
N PRO A 246 10.84 -23.30 34.67
CA PRO A 246 10.01 -24.37 35.21
C PRO A 246 9.69 -24.15 36.69
N SER A 247 8.37 -24.13 36.95
CA SER A 247 7.65 -24.73 38.08
C SER A 247 8.38 -24.85 39.43
N ILE A 248 7.99 -23.99 40.37
CA ILE A 248 7.87 -24.40 41.78
C ILE A 248 6.40 -24.27 42.18
N SER A 249 5.89 -25.41 42.61
CA SER A 249 4.55 -25.71 43.09
C SER A 249 4.12 -24.88 44.30
N LEU A 250 2.84 -24.52 44.34
CA LEU A 250 1.93 -24.78 45.47
C LEU A 250 0.49 -24.32 45.10
N PHE A 251 -0.37 -25.30 44.84
CA PHE A 251 -1.84 -25.23 44.92
C PHE A 251 -2.32 -24.80 46.33
N PRO A 252 -3.64 -24.65 46.62
CA PRO A 252 -4.81 -24.38 45.76
C PRO A 252 -5.76 -23.30 46.36
N CYS A 253 -6.69 -22.73 45.58
CA CYS A 253 -8.11 -22.69 46.01
C CYS A 253 -9.08 -22.10 44.96
N LEU A 254 -10.04 -22.97 44.63
CA LEU A 254 -11.45 -22.73 44.32
C LEU A 254 -12.05 -21.37 44.73
N SER A 255 -12.77 -20.73 43.80
CA SER A 255 -14.16 -20.25 43.96
C SER A 255 -14.63 -19.61 42.64
N LEU A 256 -15.67 -20.16 41.99
CA LEU A 256 -17.05 -19.65 42.04
C LEU A 256 -17.12 -18.18 41.55
N PHE A 257 -17.66 -17.81 40.39
CA PHE A 257 -19.06 -17.87 39.89
C PHE A 257 -19.27 -16.60 39.00
N PRO A 258 -20.43 -16.31 38.38
CA PRO A 258 -20.52 -16.14 36.93
C PRO A 258 -20.96 -14.73 36.48
N PHE A 259 -21.03 -14.61 35.15
CA PHE A 259 -21.84 -13.73 34.27
C PHE A 259 -23.09 -13.07 34.89
N PRO A 260 -23.52 -11.93 34.33
CA PRO A 260 -24.49 -11.98 33.22
C PRO A 260 -24.05 -11.24 31.95
#